data_AF-A0A166N5Y5-F1
#
_entry.id   AF-A0A166N5Y5-F1
#
_cell.length_a   1.000
_cell.length_b   1.000
_cell.length_c   1.000
_cell.angle_alpha   90.00
_cell.angle_beta   90.00
_cell.angle_gamma   90.00
#
_symmetry.space_group_name_H-M   'P 1'
#
loop_
_entity.id
_entity.type
_entity.pdbx_description
1 polymer ?
#
loop_
_entity_poly.entity_id
_entity_poly.type
_entity_poly.pdbx_seq_one_letter_code
_entity_poly.pdbx_strand_id
1 'polypeptide(L)'
;MPSTYKKDKPWDTDDIDKWKIDAFTPADNAGGTFAEESSFAIVFPKYREVYLKEAWPLVTKALEKTGIACSLDLIEGSMTVKTTRKTYDPAAILNARDLIKLLARSVPAPQALKILEDGVACDIIKIRNLVRNKERYVKRRQRILGPNGSTLKALELLTQTYILVQGSTVSVMGPFKGLKEVRRVVEDCMANIHPIYHIKELMIKRELAKDPELANESWDRFLPNFKKKTLSSRRVPLKVTDKSKKVYTPFPPAPEKSKVDKQIETGEYFLGKEAKAKAAQAERMEQQKQKKEERLREREKEFIPPEELGHKKKKRKKSDDDE
;
A
#
# COMPACT_ATOMS: atom_id res chain seq x y z
N MET A 1 -20.13 -9.33 31.96
CA MET A 1 -21.26 -8.69 32.67
C MET A 1 -20.69 -7.88 33.82
N PRO A 2 -21.01 -6.59 33.98
CA PRO A 2 -20.66 -5.87 35.19
C PRO A 2 -21.36 -6.54 36.37
N SER A 3 -20.65 -6.76 37.47
CA SER A 3 -21.19 -7.36 38.71
C SER A 3 -22.53 -6.72 39.12
N THR A 4 -23.57 -7.54 39.28
CA THR A 4 -24.90 -7.13 39.76
C THR A 4 -24.93 -6.83 41.25
N TYR A 5 -23.85 -7.10 41.99
CA TYR A 5 -23.72 -6.81 43.41
C TYR A 5 -23.05 -5.43 43.61
N LYS A 6 -23.86 -4.37 43.60
CA LYS A 6 -23.47 -3.05 44.13
C LYS A 6 -23.65 -3.08 45.66
N LYS A 7 -22.70 -3.66 46.38
CA LYS A 7 -22.57 -3.39 47.82
C LYS A 7 -21.95 -2.00 47.98
N ASP A 8 -22.49 -1.20 48.89
CA ASP A 8 -21.86 0.08 49.25
C ASP A 8 -20.44 -0.18 49.75
N LYS A 9 -19.50 0.58 49.20
CA LYS A 9 -18.08 0.54 49.56
C LYS A 9 -17.78 1.85 50.29
N PRO A 10 -17.81 1.88 51.62
CA PRO A 10 -17.55 3.09 52.41
C PRO A 10 -16.18 3.73 52.14
N TRP A 11 -15.23 2.92 51.63
CA TRP A 11 -13.87 3.34 51.27
C TRP A 11 -13.75 3.82 49.82
N ASP A 12 -14.83 3.76 49.03
CA ASP A 12 -14.86 4.10 47.62
C ASP A 12 -15.65 5.40 47.41
N THR A 13 -15.12 6.50 47.95
CA THR A 13 -15.70 7.84 47.83
C THR A 13 -15.40 8.46 46.47
N ASP A 14 -16.29 9.33 45.98
CA ASP A 14 -16.16 10.00 44.67
C ASP A 14 -14.91 10.91 44.57
N ASP A 15 -14.29 11.24 45.71
CA ASP A 15 -13.06 12.03 45.81
C ASP A 15 -11.78 11.25 45.41
N ILE A 16 -11.85 9.91 45.36
CA ILE A 16 -10.68 9.05 45.11
C ILE A 16 -10.48 8.87 43.60
N ASP A 17 -9.40 9.45 43.05
CA ASP A 17 -9.00 9.21 41.67
C ASP A 17 -8.41 7.79 41.50
N LYS A 18 -9.28 6.86 41.09
CA LYS A 18 -8.96 5.44 40.85
C LYS A 18 -7.96 5.22 39.71
N TRP A 19 -7.70 6.24 38.89
CA TRP A 19 -6.86 6.14 37.70
C TRP A 19 -5.52 6.87 37.86
N LYS A 20 -5.28 7.47 39.02
CA LYS A 20 -3.99 8.07 39.33
C LYS A 20 -2.92 6.98 39.40
N ILE A 21 -1.85 7.17 38.62
CA ILE A 21 -0.69 6.29 38.62
C ILE A 21 0.34 6.90 39.56
N ASP A 22 0.52 6.31 40.73
CA ASP A 22 1.57 6.70 41.66
C ASP A 22 2.90 6.05 41.26
N ALA A 23 4.00 6.79 41.45
CA ALA A 23 5.33 6.32 41.09
C ALA A 23 5.78 5.18 42.01
N PHE A 24 6.29 4.09 41.43
CA PHE A 24 6.78 2.95 42.21
C PHE A 24 8.17 3.26 42.78
N THR A 25 8.27 3.36 44.11
CA THR A 25 9.52 3.67 44.79
C THR A 25 10.21 2.42 45.33
N PRO A 26 11.51 2.46 45.66
CA PRO A 26 12.20 1.33 46.28
C PRO A 26 11.57 0.85 47.60
N ALA A 27 10.85 1.73 48.31
CA ALA A 27 10.17 1.38 49.57
C ALA A 27 8.93 0.50 49.35
N ASP A 28 8.31 0.59 48.16
CA ASP A 28 7.11 -0.16 47.80
C ASP A 28 7.41 -1.63 47.44
N ASN A 29 8.69 -1.99 47.33
CA ASN A 29 9.14 -3.35 47.05
C ASN A 29 9.07 -4.25 48.30
N ALA A 30 7.85 -4.54 48.76
CA ALA A 30 7.59 -5.41 49.91
C ALA A 30 8.06 -6.86 49.72
N GLY A 31 8.21 -7.32 48.46
CA GLY A 31 8.64 -8.67 48.11
C GLY A 31 10.15 -8.89 48.16
N GLY A 32 10.95 -7.84 48.34
CA GLY A 32 12.41 -7.91 48.35
C GLY A 32 13.02 -8.12 46.97
N THR A 33 14.21 -8.71 46.92
CA THR A 33 14.98 -8.87 45.68
C THR A 33 14.44 -10.01 44.81
N PHE A 34 14.44 -9.84 43.49
CA PHE A 34 14.05 -10.92 42.57
C PHE A 34 14.92 -12.18 42.74
N ALA A 35 14.26 -13.34 42.79
CA ALA A 35 14.93 -14.64 42.81
C ALA A 35 15.42 -15.06 41.41
N GLU A 36 14.72 -14.62 40.36
CA GLU A 36 14.99 -14.97 38.97
C GLU A 36 15.56 -13.78 38.19
N GLU A 37 16.29 -14.09 37.11
CA GLU A 37 16.89 -13.10 36.22
C GLU A 37 16.09 -13.00 34.92
N SER A 38 15.71 -11.77 34.56
CA SER A 38 15.13 -11.45 33.26
C SER A 38 16.19 -10.80 32.38
N SER A 39 16.39 -11.32 31.18
CA SER A 39 17.39 -10.82 30.22
C SER A 39 16.77 -10.62 28.84
N PHE A 40 17.00 -9.46 28.24
CA PHE A 40 16.62 -9.16 26.86
C PHE A 40 17.84 -8.72 26.07
N ALA A 41 17.97 -9.22 24.84
CA ALA A 41 19.02 -8.84 23.92
C ALA A 41 18.45 -8.36 22.58
N ILE A 42 19.12 -7.41 21.94
CA ILE A 42 18.80 -6.99 20.58
C ILE A 42 20.04 -6.72 19.75
N VAL A 43 20.02 -7.18 18.51
CA VAL A 43 21.08 -6.93 17.53
C VAL A 43 20.89 -5.55 16.90
N PHE A 44 21.98 -4.80 16.73
CA PHE A 44 21.99 -3.52 16.05
C PHE A 44 22.82 -3.57 14.75
N PRO A 45 22.51 -2.72 13.75
CA PRO A 45 23.29 -2.68 12.52
C PRO A 45 24.71 -2.14 12.74
N LYS A 46 25.70 -2.67 12.01
CA LYS A 46 27.12 -2.29 12.13
C LYS A 46 27.39 -0.78 12.09
N TYR A 47 26.66 -0.02 11.25
CA TYR A 47 26.83 1.43 11.15
C TYR A 47 26.45 2.21 12.43
N ARG A 48 25.76 1.58 13.39
CA ARG A 48 25.40 2.21 14.68
C ARG A 48 26.47 2.05 15.75
N GLU A 49 27.44 1.19 15.55
CA GLU A 49 28.45 0.84 16.55
C GLU A 49 29.18 2.05 17.12
N VAL A 50 29.68 2.94 16.24
CA VAL A 50 30.45 4.13 16.64
C VAL A 50 29.65 5.01 17.58
N TYR A 51 28.41 5.33 17.21
CA TYR A 51 27.51 6.13 18.03
C TYR A 51 27.15 5.44 19.35
N LEU A 52 26.85 4.14 19.30
CA LEU A 52 26.47 3.39 20.50
C LEU A 52 27.62 3.32 21.49
N LYS A 53 28.85 3.12 21.02
CA LYS A 53 30.05 3.13 21.86
C LYS A 53 30.24 4.48 22.58
N GLU A 54 30.05 5.59 21.88
CA GLU A 54 30.16 6.94 22.45
C GLU A 54 29.04 7.26 23.44
N ALA A 55 27.80 6.85 23.12
CA ALA A 55 26.62 7.14 23.94
C ALA A 55 26.39 6.13 25.09
N TRP A 56 27.07 4.97 25.08
CA TRP A 56 26.85 3.89 26.06
C TRP A 56 27.00 4.32 27.52
N PRO A 57 28.01 5.13 27.90
CA PRO A 57 28.18 5.57 29.29
C PRO A 57 26.99 6.37 29.83
N LEU A 58 26.22 7.03 28.95
CA LEU A 58 25.01 7.75 29.34
C LEU A 58 23.83 6.77 29.55
N VAL A 59 23.77 5.69 28.78
CA VAL A 59 22.78 4.62 28.93
C VAL A 59 23.02 3.83 30.22
N THR A 60 24.27 3.48 30.53
CA THR A 60 24.63 2.76 31.76
C THR A 60 24.24 3.55 32.99
N LYS A 61 24.61 4.83 33.06
CA LYS A 61 24.25 5.74 34.18
C LYS A 61 22.75 5.88 34.38
N ALA A 62 21.95 5.81 33.31
CA ALA A 62 20.50 5.92 33.41
C ALA A 62 19.88 4.61 33.95
N LEU A 63 20.31 3.45 33.46
CA LEU A 63 19.82 2.14 33.88
C LEU A 63 20.32 1.70 35.26
N GLU A 64 21.48 2.19 35.70
CA GLU A 64 21.99 1.96 37.06
C GLU A 64 21.05 2.51 38.13
N LYS A 65 20.32 3.60 37.86
CA LYS A 65 19.35 4.19 38.79
C LYS A 65 18.16 3.27 39.09
N THR A 66 17.76 2.46 38.11
CA THR A 66 16.71 1.44 38.26
C THR A 66 17.27 0.06 38.64
N GLY A 67 18.58 -0.04 38.85
CA GLY A 67 19.25 -1.29 39.20
C GLY A 67 19.30 -2.30 38.07
N ILE A 68 19.25 -1.87 36.81
CA ILE A 68 19.32 -2.74 35.63
C ILE A 68 20.75 -2.76 35.08
N ALA A 69 21.30 -3.95 34.87
CA ALA A 69 22.58 -4.11 34.20
C ALA A 69 22.42 -4.03 32.68
N CYS A 70 23.36 -3.42 31.98
CA CYS A 70 23.39 -3.41 30.53
C CYS A 70 24.81 -3.67 30.00
N SER A 71 24.89 -4.40 28.90
CA SER A 71 26.15 -4.72 28.20
C SER A 71 26.03 -4.43 26.71
N LEU A 72 27.11 -3.94 26.12
CA LEU A 72 27.25 -3.69 24.69
C LEU A 72 28.32 -4.61 24.12
N ASP A 73 27.91 -5.53 23.25
CA ASP A 73 28.82 -6.40 22.52
C ASP A 73 29.05 -5.86 21.11
N LEU A 74 30.30 -5.49 20.81
CA LEU A 74 30.72 -4.95 19.52
C LEU A 74 31.11 -6.05 18.51
N ILE A 75 31.39 -7.26 19.00
CA ILE A 75 31.75 -8.42 18.16
C ILE A 75 30.50 -9.00 17.55
N GLU A 76 29.52 -9.36 18.39
CA GLU A 76 28.20 -9.83 17.93
C GLU A 76 27.33 -8.69 17.39
N GLY A 77 27.61 -7.45 17.81
CA GLY A 77 26.78 -6.29 17.47
C GLY A 77 25.44 -6.33 18.19
N SER A 78 25.43 -6.69 19.47
CA SER A 78 24.24 -6.86 20.30
C SER A 78 24.27 -5.98 21.56
N MET A 79 23.09 -5.54 22.00
CA MET A 79 22.88 -4.85 23.27
C MET A 79 22.02 -5.74 24.16
N THR A 80 22.44 -5.92 25.41
CA THR A 80 21.74 -6.77 26.37
C THR A 80 21.41 -5.98 27.62
N VAL A 81 20.22 -6.17 28.17
CA VAL A 81 19.77 -5.62 29.45
C VAL A 81 19.29 -6.75 30.34
N LYS A 82 19.64 -6.70 31.63
CA LYS A 82 19.34 -7.76 32.60
C LYS A 82 18.91 -7.19 33.94
N THR A 83 17.96 -7.83 34.59
CA THR A 83 17.64 -7.52 35.99
C THR A 83 18.79 -7.93 36.90
N THR A 84 18.94 -7.23 38.02
CA THR A 84 19.93 -7.55 39.04
C THR A 84 19.24 -7.71 40.39
N ARG A 85 19.99 -8.15 41.41
CA ARG A 85 19.50 -8.20 42.79
C ARG A 85 19.13 -6.82 43.36
N LYS A 86 19.52 -5.72 42.69
CA LYS A 86 19.21 -4.34 43.10
C LYS A 86 18.00 -3.77 42.35
N THR A 87 17.46 -4.47 41.36
CA THR A 87 16.25 -4.03 40.67
C THR A 87 15.08 -4.12 41.65
N TYR A 88 14.40 -3.00 41.90
CA TYR A 88 13.24 -2.93 42.78
C TYR A 88 11.93 -2.92 42.00
N ASP A 89 11.90 -2.26 40.84
CA ASP A 89 10.72 -2.21 39.96
C ASP A 89 10.70 -3.39 38.98
N PRO A 90 9.67 -4.27 39.03
CA PRO A 90 9.54 -5.40 38.11
C PRO A 90 9.28 -4.97 36.65
N ALA A 91 8.68 -3.80 36.41
CA ALA A 91 8.35 -3.33 35.06
C ALA A 91 9.52 -2.61 34.37
N ALA A 92 10.50 -2.10 35.13
CA ALA A 92 11.65 -1.36 34.60
C ALA A 92 12.42 -2.12 33.51
N ILE A 93 12.47 -3.45 33.57
CA ILE A 93 13.14 -4.28 32.54
C ILE A 93 12.45 -4.19 31.17
N LEU A 94 11.13 -3.98 31.14
CA LEU A 94 10.38 -3.78 29.90
C LEU A 94 10.71 -2.42 29.27
N ASN A 95 10.86 -1.38 30.08
CA ASN A 95 11.29 -0.05 29.63
C ASN A 95 12.74 -0.11 29.11
N ALA A 96 13.63 -0.82 29.81
CA ALA A 96 15.01 -1.04 29.35
C ALA A 96 15.09 -1.84 28.03
N ARG A 97 14.23 -2.85 27.85
CA ARG A 97 14.08 -3.58 26.59
C ARG A 97 13.65 -2.65 25.46
N ASP A 98 12.73 -1.74 25.72
CA ASP A 98 12.22 -0.82 24.70
C ASP A 98 13.23 0.31 24.39
N LEU A 99 14.04 0.72 25.37
CA LEU A 99 15.20 1.58 25.18
C LEU A 99 16.20 0.98 24.18
N ILE A 100 16.65 -0.25 24.38
CA ILE A 100 17.62 -0.89 23.47
C ILE A 100 17.02 -1.11 22.07
N LYS A 101 15.72 -1.38 21.96
CA LYS A 101 15.01 -1.42 20.65
C LYS A 101 15.05 -0.08 19.93
N LEU A 102 14.84 1.03 20.63
CA LEU A 102 14.88 2.38 20.06
C LEU A 102 16.29 2.75 19.61
N LEU A 103 17.30 2.43 20.41
CA LEU A 103 18.72 2.64 20.07
C LEU A 103 19.14 1.86 18.81
N ALA A 104 18.68 0.62 18.67
CA ALA A 104 18.88 -0.21 17.49
C ALA A 104 18.18 0.35 16.23
N ARG A 105 17.11 1.14 16.42
CA ARG A 105 16.39 1.89 15.37
C ARG A 105 16.89 3.32 15.18
N SER A 106 18.12 3.59 15.62
CA SER A 106 18.84 4.85 15.50
C SER A 106 18.18 6.08 16.12
N VAL A 107 17.33 5.88 17.12
CA VAL A 107 16.89 7.00 17.97
C VAL A 107 18.11 7.49 18.78
N PRO A 108 18.36 8.81 18.88
CA PRO A 108 19.44 9.34 19.72
C PRO A 108 19.23 9.00 21.19
N ALA A 109 20.31 8.67 21.91
CA ALA A 109 20.25 8.24 23.30
C ALA A 109 19.56 9.25 24.24
N PRO A 110 19.80 10.58 24.17
CA PRO A 110 19.11 11.55 25.03
C PRO A 110 17.59 11.53 24.84
N GLN A 111 17.12 11.26 23.62
CA GLN A 111 15.70 11.16 23.33
C GLN A 111 15.14 9.79 23.74
N ALA A 112 15.92 8.72 23.51
CA ALA A 112 15.52 7.36 23.84
C ALA A 112 15.36 7.14 25.36
N LEU A 113 16.20 7.79 26.19
CA LEU A 113 16.14 7.69 27.66
C LEU A 113 14.80 8.12 28.27
N LYS A 114 14.03 8.98 27.58
CA LYS A 114 12.69 9.37 28.04
C LYS A 114 11.71 8.20 28.13
N ILE A 115 12.01 7.05 27.52
CA ILE A 115 11.20 5.83 27.66
C ILE A 115 11.26 5.22 29.07
N LEU A 116 12.23 5.64 29.90
CA LEU A 116 12.32 5.22 31.29
C LEU A 116 11.36 6.00 32.20
N GLU A 117 10.75 7.08 31.71
CA GLU A 117 9.76 7.87 32.42
C GLU A 117 8.36 7.26 32.23
N ASP A 118 7.54 7.28 33.27
CA ASP A 118 6.17 6.79 33.22
C ASP A 118 5.30 7.61 32.25
N GLY A 119 4.38 6.92 31.56
CA GLY A 119 3.47 7.54 30.59
C GLY A 119 4.09 7.76 29.20
N VAL A 120 5.40 7.53 29.02
CA VAL A 120 6.04 7.49 27.72
C VAL A 120 6.14 6.04 27.25
N ALA A 121 5.56 5.74 26.09
CA ALA A 121 5.69 4.44 25.44
C ALA A 121 6.35 4.59 24.07
N CYS A 122 6.73 3.46 23.47
CA CYS A 122 7.28 3.44 22.12
C CYS A 122 6.43 2.57 21.19
N ASP A 123 6.46 2.92 19.91
CA ASP A 123 5.86 2.12 18.86
C ASP A 123 6.77 2.06 17.63
N ILE A 124 7.00 0.85 17.10
CA ILE A 124 7.83 0.61 15.92
C ILE A 124 6.94 0.12 14.79
N ILE A 125 6.52 1.05 13.94
CA ILE A 125 5.58 0.79 12.84
C ILE A 125 6.35 0.25 11.63
N LYS A 126 6.02 -0.98 11.22
CA LYS A 126 6.63 -1.63 10.04
C LYS A 126 5.95 -1.18 8.76
N ILE A 127 6.66 -0.44 7.91
CA ILE A 127 6.12 0.10 6.65
C ILE A 127 6.56 -0.68 5.40
N ARG A 128 7.56 -1.57 5.52
CA ARG A 128 8.15 -2.29 4.36
C ARG A 128 7.13 -3.03 3.50
N ASN A 129 6.21 -3.75 4.14
CA ASN A 129 5.31 -4.68 3.46
C ASN A 129 4.01 -4.02 2.98
N LEU A 130 3.82 -2.72 3.24
CA LEU A 130 2.59 -2.00 2.90
C LEU A 130 2.54 -1.59 1.42
N VAL A 131 3.69 -1.50 0.74
CA VAL A 131 3.79 -1.05 -0.65
C VAL A 131 4.69 -1.98 -1.45
N ARG A 132 4.16 -2.59 -2.51
CA ARG A 132 4.90 -3.54 -3.38
C ARG A 132 6.03 -2.86 -4.18
N ASN A 133 5.74 -1.71 -4.80
CA ASN A 133 6.70 -1.05 -5.70
C ASN A 133 7.67 -0.17 -4.92
N LYS A 134 8.99 -0.36 -5.14
CA LYS A 134 10.06 0.40 -4.46
C LYS A 134 9.94 1.91 -4.63
N GLU A 135 9.71 2.40 -5.85
CA GLU A 135 9.58 3.84 -6.10
C GLU A 135 8.39 4.46 -5.37
N ARG A 136 7.25 3.74 -5.37
CA ARG A 136 6.04 4.17 -4.67
C ARG A 136 6.26 4.18 -3.17
N TYR A 137 6.98 3.18 -2.65
CA TYR A 137 7.38 3.11 -1.25
C TYR A 137 8.24 4.32 -0.84
N VAL A 138 9.28 4.64 -1.61
CA VAL A 138 10.16 5.79 -1.33
C VAL A 138 9.37 7.11 -1.38
N LYS A 139 8.52 7.30 -2.40
CA LYS A 139 7.67 8.51 -2.52
C LYS A 139 6.68 8.64 -1.36
N ARG A 140 6.04 7.54 -0.93
CA ARG A 140 5.10 7.56 0.23
C ARG A 140 5.83 7.73 1.56
N ARG A 141 7.01 7.14 1.73
CA ARG A 141 7.85 7.37 2.93
C ARG A 141 8.29 8.83 3.00
N GLN A 142 8.75 9.40 1.90
CA GLN A 142 9.14 10.82 1.84
C GLN A 142 7.96 11.74 2.12
N ARG A 143 6.74 11.35 1.72
CA ARG A 143 5.51 12.10 2.01
C ARG A 143 5.22 12.21 3.52
N ILE A 144 5.55 11.18 4.32
CA ILE A 144 5.42 11.24 5.78
C ILE A 144 6.34 12.31 6.36
N LEU A 145 7.58 12.38 5.86
CA LEU A 145 8.55 13.42 6.26
C LEU A 145 8.07 14.82 5.84
N GLY A 146 7.55 14.93 4.62
CA GLY A 146 7.14 16.19 4.02
C GLY A 146 8.30 17.02 3.48
N PRO A 147 8.02 18.15 2.82
CA PRO A 147 9.05 19.09 2.39
C PRO A 147 9.74 19.68 3.64
N ASN A 148 11.06 19.61 3.68
CA ASN A 148 11.90 20.09 4.80
C ASN A 148 11.49 19.56 6.19
N GLY A 149 10.83 18.38 6.26
CA GLY A 149 10.39 17.82 7.55
C GLY A 149 9.14 18.48 8.16
N SER A 150 8.49 19.41 7.45
CA SER A 150 7.33 20.17 7.95
C SER A 150 6.15 19.28 8.39
N THR A 151 5.78 18.30 7.55
CA THR A 151 4.69 17.35 7.86
C THR A 151 5.01 16.54 9.12
N LEU A 152 6.24 16.05 9.24
CA LEU A 152 6.68 15.30 10.42
C LEU A 152 6.65 16.18 11.67
N LYS A 153 7.18 17.40 11.60
CA LYS A 153 7.19 18.32 12.75
C LYS A 153 5.79 18.73 13.20
N ALA A 154 4.89 18.98 12.25
CA ALA A 154 3.49 19.26 12.57
C ALA A 154 2.83 18.07 13.27
N LEU A 155 3.10 16.85 12.81
CA LEU A 155 2.59 15.64 13.44
C LEU A 155 3.13 15.49 14.88
N GLU A 156 4.44 15.65 15.08
CA GLU A 156 5.08 15.62 16.42
C GLU A 156 4.44 16.60 17.41
N LEU A 157 4.17 17.84 16.98
CA LEU A 157 3.58 18.88 17.82
C LEU A 157 2.11 18.63 18.16
N LEU A 158 1.37 18.02 17.24
CA LEU A 158 -0.05 17.70 17.44
C LEU A 158 -0.23 16.51 18.36
N THR A 159 0.56 15.45 18.17
CA THR A 159 0.43 14.19 18.93
C THR A 159 1.31 14.15 20.18
N GLN A 160 2.16 15.16 20.41
CA GLN A 160 3.15 15.22 21.50
C GLN A 160 4.09 14.00 21.49
N THR A 161 4.42 13.52 20.29
CA THR A 161 5.32 12.36 20.09
C THR A 161 6.60 12.79 19.41
N TYR A 162 7.67 12.04 19.61
CA TYR A 162 8.86 12.06 18.78
C TYR A 162 8.74 11.02 17.67
N ILE A 163 9.02 11.40 16.41
CA ILE A 163 8.86 10.51 15.26
C ILE A 163 10.17 10.46 14.48
N LEU A 164 10.70 9.25 14.28
CA LEU A 164 11.87 9.00 13.46
C LEU A 164 11.53 8.04 12.31
N VAL A 165 11.60 8.56 11.09
CA VAL A 165 11.37 7.78 9.87
C VAL A 165 12.71 7.29 9.34
N GLN A 166 13.03 6.00 9.52
CA GLN A 166 14.28 5.44 9.03
C GLN A 166 14.10 4.07 8.37
N GLY A 167 14.65 3.93 7.17
CA GLY A 167 14.73 2.65 6.48
C GLY A 167 13.35 2.07 6.16
N SER A 168 13.01 0.99 6.86
CA SER A 168 11.82 0.16 6.68
C SER A 168 10.77 0.29 7.79
N THR A 169 11.06 1.13 8.79
CA THR A 169 10.23 1.32 9.98
C THR A 169 10.09 2.80 10.32
N VAL A 170 9.02 3.15 11.01
CA VAL A 170 8.85 4.46 11.66
C VAL A 170 8.83 4.22 13.16
N SER A 171 9.81 4.77 13.87
CA SER A 171 9.89 4.70 15.32
C SER A 171 9.18 5.91 15.91
N VAL A 172 8.30 5.69 16.88
CA VAL A 172 7.51 6.73 17.53
C VAL A 172 7.67 6.58 19.04
N MET A 173 7.80 7.69 19.75
CA MET A 173 7.83 7.73 21.22
C MET A 173 6.88 8.79 21.73
N GLY A 174 6.14 8.51 22.81
CA GLY A 174 5.27 9.49 23.45
C GLY A 174 4.07 8.84 24.14
N PRO A 175 3.00 9.61 24.40
CA PRO A 175 1.82 9.12 25.12
C PRO A 175 1.00 8.16 24.26
N PHE A 176 0.31 7.20 24.90
CA PHE A 176 -0.47 6.16 24.22
C PHE A 176 -1.51 6.70 23.22
N LYS A 177 -2.19 7.81 23.54
CA LYS A 177 -3.15 8.45 22.62
C LYS A 177 -2.45 8.92 21.34
N GLY A 178 -1.32 9.62 21.50
CA GLY A 178 -0.50 10.08 20.37
C GLY A 178 0.05 8.93 19.53
N LEU A 179 0.51 7.84 20.17
CA LEU A 179 0.99 6.65 19.44
C LEU A 179 -0.10 6.04 18.55
N LYS A 180 -1.33 5.92 19.07
CA LYS A 180 -2.48 5.39 18.30
C LYS A 180 -2.81 6.26 17.09
N GLU A 181 -2.76 7.57 17.26
CA GLU A 181 -3.00 8.53 16.18
C GLU A 181 -1.89 8.45 15.12
N VAL A 182 -0.62 8.51 15.52
CA VAL A 182 0.51 8.43 14.57
C VAL A 182 0.50 7.11 13.81
N ARG A 183 0.21 5.99 14.47
CA ARG A 183 0.08 4.68 13.81
C ARG A 183 -0.95 4.71 12.69
N ARG A 184 -2.15 5.23 12.96
CA ARG A 184 -3.20 5.39 11.95
C ARG A 184 -2.72 6.26 10.79
N VAL A 185 -2.11 7.42 11.07
CA VAL A 185 -1.60 8.34 10.04
C VAL A 185 -0.54 7.68 9.14
N VAL A 186 0.39 6.93 9.73
CA VAL A 186 1.47 6.26 8.98
C VAL A 186 0.93 5.14 8.10
N GLU A 187 0.04 4.30 8.63
CA GLU A 187 -0.60 3.21 7.90
C GLU A 187 -1.46 3.74 6.75
N ASP A 188 -2.30 4.76 7.00
CA ASP A 188 -3.13 5.41 5.98
C ASP A 188 -2.29 6.14 4.92
N CYS A 189 -1.18 6.76 5.31
CA CYS A 189 -0.24 7.38 4.37
C CYS A 189 0.36 6.34 3.41
N MET A 190 0.70 5.16 3.95
CA MET A 190 1.15 4.03 3.14
C MET A 190 0.02 3.43 2.30
N ALA A 191 -1.24 3.56 2.71
CA ALA A 191 -2.44 3.20 1.96
C ALA A 191 -2.88 4.25 0.91
N ASN A 192 -2.02 5.23 0.58
CA ASN A 192 -2.22 6.29 -0.42
C ASN A 192 -3.03 7.50 0.02
N ILE A 193 -3.42 7.61 1.28
CA ILE A 193 -4.02 8.82 1.81
C ILE A 193 -2.89 9.84 2.06
N HIS A 194 -3.14 11.14 1.94
CA HIS A 194 -2.10 12.15 2.20
C HIS A 194 -2.11 12.52 3.70
N PRO A 195 -0.95 12.55 4.41
CA PRO A 195 -0.92 12.80 5.86
C PRO A 195 -1.47 14.17 6.26
N ILE A 196 -1.40 15.17 5.36
CA ILE A 196 -2.03 16.49 5.54
C ILE A 196 -3.52 16.38 5.91
N TYR A 197 -4.24 15.39 5.38
CA TYR A 197 -5.65 15.19 5.71
C TYR A 197 -5.85 14.85 7.18
N HIS A 198 -5.01 13.96 7.73
CA HIS A 198 -5.03 13.64 9.15
C HIS A 198 -4.49 14.78 10.01
N ILE A 199 -3.51 15.54 9.54
CA ILE A 199 -3.04 16.74 10.26
C ILE A 199 -4.20 17.73 10.42
N LYS A 200 -4.96 18.00 9.36
CA LYS A 200 -6.17 18.84 9.45
C LYS A 200 -7.23 18.25 10.38
N GLU A 201 -7.46 16.93 10.31
CA GLU A 201 -8.36 16.21 11.22
C GLU A 201 -7.92 16.41 12.68
N LEU A 202 -6.63 16.25 12.99
CA LEU A 202 -6.07 16.41 14.33
C LEU A 202 -6.12 17.86 14.83
N MET A 203 -5.88 18.84 13.96
CA MET A 203 -6.02 20.26 14.30
C MET A 203 -7.46 20.56 14.72
N ILE A 204 -8.45 20.10 13.94
CA ILE A 204 -9.88 20.31 14.25
C ILE A 204 -10.25 19.60 15.55
N LYS A 205 -9.83 18.34 15.73
CA LYS A 205 -10.09 17.60 16.97
C LYS A 205 -9.50 18.29 18.20
N ARG A 206 -8.31 18.87 18.08
CA ARG A 206 -7.65 19.57 19.18
C ARG A 206 -8.37 20.88 19.56
N GLU A 207 -8.95 21.57 18.59
CA GLU A 207 -9.80 22.75 18.87
C GLU A 207 -11.14 22.33 19.47
N LEU A 208 -11.83 21.34 18.89
CA LEU A 208 -13.10 20.82 19.42
C LEU A 208 -12.98 20.24 20.83
N ALA A 209 -11.83 19.63 21.16
CA ALA A 209 -11.58 19.09 22.49
C ALA A 209 -11.47 20.15 23.60
N LYS A 210 -11.29 21.44 23.25
CA LYS A 210 -11.28 22.54 24.23
C LYS A 210 -12.68 22.92 24.67
N ASP A 211 -13.69 22.66 23.85
CA ASP A 211 -15.08 23.02 24.12
C ASP A 211 -15.75 21.95 24.99
N PRO A 212 -16.14 22.26 26.24
CA PRO A 212 -16.69 21.26 27.16
C PRO A 212 -18.08 20.77 26.74
N GLU A 213 -18.87 21.58 26.02
CA GLU A 213 -20.23 21.25 25.58
C GLU A 213 -20.25 20.09 24.57
N LEU A 214 -19.24 20.02 23.69
CA LEU A 214 -19.14 19.01 22.63
C LEU A 214 -18.41 17.72 23.06
N ALA A 215 -18.00 17.59 24.32
CA ALA A 215 -17.19 16.46 24.78
C ALA A 215 -17.90 15.09 24.65
N ASN A 216 -19.23 15.07 24.77
CA ASN A 216 -20.05 13.86 24.73
C ASN A 216 -20.72 13.62 23.36
N GLU A 217 -20.55 14.52 22.40
CA GLU A 217 -21.17 14.43 21.07
C GLU A 217 -20.20 13.82 20.04
N SER A 218 -20.75 13.23 18.97
CA SER A 218 -19.92 12.77 17.85
C SER A 218 -19.42 13.97 17.02
N TRP A 219 -18.10 14.03 16.81
CA TRP A 219 -17.48 15.10 16.02
C TRP A 219 -17.50 14.86 14.50
N ASP A 220 -18.09 13.76 14.02
CA ASP A 220 -18.07 13.39 12.59
C ASP A 220 -18.62 14.46 11.64
N ARG A 221 -19.54 15.31 12.14
CA ARG A 221 -20.10 16.45 11.40
C ARG A 221 -19.04 17.52 11.07
N PHE A 222 -18.08 17.73 11.96
CA PHE A 222 -17.04 18.75 11.84
C PHE A 222 -15.78 18.20 11.16
N LEU A 223 -15.59 16.89 11.17
CA LEU A 223 -14.43 16.26 10.57
C LEU A 223 -14.52 16.25 9.04
N PRO A 224 -13.48 16.73 8.32
CA PRO A 224 -13.51 16.71 6.87
C PRO A 224 -13.46 15.28 6.32
N ASN A 225 -14.46 14.90 5.52
CA ASN A 225 -14.52 13.60 4.87
C ASN A 225 -13.71 13.59 3.57
N PHE A 226 -12.45 13.17 3.64
CA PHE A 226 -11.58 13.01 2.46
C PHE A 226 -11.77 11.68 1.72
N LYS A 227 -13.00 11.12 1.75
CA LYS A 227 -13.33 9.92 0.99
C LYS A 227 -13.15 10.21 -0.49
N LYS A 228 -12.44 9.33 -1.18
CA LYS A 228 -12.32 9.38 -2.64
C LYS A 228 -13.73 9.27 -3.22
N LYS A 229 -14.24 10.36 -3.81
CA LYS A 229 -15.42 10.30 -4.68
C LYS A 229 -15.00 9.54 -5.94
N THR A 230 -15.01 8.21 -5.88
CA THR A 230 -14.90 7.39 -7.08
C THR A 230 -16.19 7.59 -7.84
N LEU A 231 -16.17 8.40 -8.90
CA LEU A 231 -17.20 8.35 -9.94
C LEU A 231 -17.18 6.92 -10.48
N SER A 232 -18.09 6.08 -9.98
CA SER A 232 -18.05 4.62 -10.13
C SER A 232 -18.25 4.18 -11.58
N SER A 233 -18.80 5.04 -12.43
CA SER A 233 -18.94 4.77 -13.85
C SER A 233 -17.77 5.39 -14.62
N ARG A 234 -16.66 4.66 -14.73
CA ARG A 234 -15.78 4.88 -15.88
C ARG A 234 -16.60 4.52 -17.11
N ARG A 235 -16.84 5.49 -18.01
CA ARG A 235 -17.53 5.23 -19.29
C ARG A 235 -16.82 4.06 -19.97
N VAL A 236 -17.56 2.97 -20.16
CA VAL A 236 -17.04 1.80 -20.86
C VAL A 236 -16.87 2.23 -22.33
N PRO A 237 -15.66 2.13 -22.91
CA PRO A 237 -15.47 2.47 -24.31
C PRO A 237 -16.31 1.52 -25.17
N LEU A 238 -16.83 2.02 -26.29
CA LEU A 238 -17.71 1.28 -27.19
C LEU A 238 -17.06 -0.02 -27.72
N LYS A 239 -15.72 -0.05 -27.77
CA LYS A 239 -14.91 -1.23 -28.07
C LYS A 239 -14.13 -1.64 -26.82
N VAL A 240 -14.69 -2.53 -26.02
CA VAL A 240 -13.93 -3.25 -24.99
C VAL A 240 -13.27 -4.44 -25.65
N THR A 241 -11.94 -4.49 -25.62
CA THR A 241 -11.22 -5.69 -26.04
C THR A 241 -11.43 -6.75 -24.99
N ASP A 242 -12.19 -7.79 -25.34
CA ASP A 242 -12.42 -8.92 -24.47
C ASP A 242 -11.12 -9.72 -24.31
N LYS A 243 -10.55 -9.69 -23.10
CA LYS A 243 -9.26 -10.34 -22.79
C LYS A 243 -9.39 -11.86 -22.75
N SER A 244 -10.60 -12.41 -22.64
CA SER A 244 -10.87 -13.85 -22.74
C SER A 244 -10.34 -14.43 -24.06
N LYS A 245 -10.34 -13.64 -25.13
CA LYS A 245 -9.86 -14.03 -26.46
C LYS A 245 -8.33 -14.08 -26.59
N LYS A 246 -7.58 -13.59 -25.59
CA LYS A 246 -6.11 -13.62 -25.57
C LYS A 246 -5.64 -14.73 -24.65
N VAL A 247 -5.82 -15.98 -25.08
CA VAL A 247 -5.32 -17.15 -24.37
C VAL A 247 -3.78 -17.11 -24.37
N TYR A 248 -3.18 -17.31 -23.19
CA TYR A 248 -1.73 -17.35 -23.05
C TYR A 248 -1.16 -18.58 -23.76
N THR A 249 -0.33 -18.38 -24.77
CA THR A 249 0.47 -19.42 -25.40
C THR A 249 1.93 -19.24 -24.99
N PRO A 250 2.61 -20.27 -24.47
CA PRO A 250 4.01 -20.16 -24.07
C PRO A 250 4.95 -20.05 -25.28
N PHE A 251 4.47 -20.46 -26.46
CA PHE A 251 5.19 -20.32 -27.72
C PHE A 251 4.93 -18.95 -28.34
N PRO A 252 5.98 -18.22 -28.75
CA PRO A 252 5.79 -16.99 -29.51
C PRO A 252 5.21 -17.31 -30.89
N PRO A 253 4.41 -16.40 -31.48
CA PRO A 253 4.01 -16.54 -32.88
C PRO A 253 5.25 -16.50 -33.78
N ALA A 254 5.16 -17.16 -34.94
CA ALA A 254 6.23 -17.10 -35.93
C ALA A 254 6.48 -15.64 -36.32
N PRO A 255 7.76 -15.21 -36.44
CA PRO A 255 8.07 -13.87 -36.92
C PRO A 255 7.53 -13.69 -38.35
N GLU A 256 7.14 -12.46 -38.69
CA GLU A 256 6.76 -12.16 -40.06
C GLU A 256 7.98 -12.33 -40.97
N LYS A 257 7.83 -13.17 -42.01
CA LYS A 257 8.89 -13.45 -42.98
C LYS A 257 9.32 -12.16 -43.70
N SER A 258 10.63 -11.96 -43.87
CA SER A 258 11.14 -10.80 -44.61
C SER A 258 10.71 -10.85 -46.07
N LYS A 259 10.81 -9.72 -46.79
CA LYS A 259 10.54 -9.69 -48.24
C LYS A 259 11.45 -10.67 -48.99
N VAL A 260 12.70 -10.83 -48.54
CA VAL A 260 13.67 -11.77 -49.11
C VAL A 260 13.23 -13.20 -48.86
N ASP A 261 12.82 -13.54 -47.64
CA ASP A 261 12.35 -14.89 -47.31
C ASP A 261 11.08 -15.25 -48.10
N LYS A 262 10.13 -14.31 -48.23
CA LYS A 262 8.94 -14.50 -49.09
C LYS A 262 9.33 -14.76 -50.55
N GLN A 263 10.34 -14.07 -51.06
CA GLN A 263 10.84 -14.27 -52.42
C GLN A 263 11.60 -15.59 -52.59
N ILE A 264 12.34 -16.03 -51.57
CA ILE A 264 13.03 -17.33 -51.57
C ILE A 264 12.00 -18.47 -51.53
N GLU A 265 10.96 -18.37 -50.71
CA GLU A 265 9.87 -19.35 -50.61
C GLU A 265 9.03 -19.46 -51.87
N THR A 266 8.75 -18.32 -52.54
CA THR A 266 8.02 -18.30 -53.82
C THR A 266 8.90 -18.72 -55.01
N GLY A 267 10.21 -18.90 -54.81
CA GLY A 267 11.17 -19.19 -55.89
C GLY A 267 11.48 -18.00 -56.79
N GLU A 268 10.76 -16.88 -56.64
CA GLU A 268 10.97 -15.65 -57.40
C GLU A 268 12.36 -15.06 -57.16
N TYR A 269 12.96 -15.29 -56.00
CA TYR A 269 14.31 -14.78 -55.70
C TYR A 269 15.35 -15.30 -56.69
N PHE A 270 15.21 -16.56 -57.13
CA PHE A 270 16.18 -17.23 -58.00
C PHE A 270 15.96 -16.92 -59.49
N LEU A 271 14.79 -16.38 -59.87
CA LEU A 271 14.48 -16.04 -61.26
C LEU A 271 15.11 -14.70 -61.66
N GLY A 272 15.83 -14.69 -62.78
CA GLY A 272 16.33 -13.47 -63.42
C GLY A 272 15.19 -12.56 -63.90
N LYS A 273 15.49 -11.27 -64.11
CA LYS A 273 14.49 -10.26 -64.53
C LYS A 273 13.75 -10.64 -65.81
N GLU A 274 14.45 -11.26 -66.77
CA GLU A 274 13.87 -11.71 -68.04
C GLU A 274 12.91 -12.90 -67.87
N ALA A 275 13.25 -13.86 -67.01
CA ALA A 275 12.38 -15.00 -66.72
C ALA A 275 11.09 -14.55 -66.03
N LYS A 276 11.18 -13.59 -65.10
CA LYS A 276 10.01 -12.94 -64.49
C LYS A 276 9.15 -12.20 -65.51
N ALA A 277 9.77 -11.47 -66.44
CA ALA A 277 9.04 -10.76 -67.48
C ALA A 277 8.30 -11.70 -68.44
N LYS A 278 8.92 -12.83 -68.84
CA LYS A 278 8.28 -13.86 -69.66
C LYS A 278 7.10 -14.53 -68.95
N ALA A 279 7.26 -14.87 -67.67
CA ALA A 279 6.20 -15.43 -66.86
C ALA A 279 5.01 -14.46 -66.73
N ALA A 280 5.28 -13.17 -66.45
CA ALA A 280 4.24 -12.15 -66.36
C ALA A 280 3.51 -11.89 -67.69
N GLN A 281 4.20 -12.01 -68.83
CA GLN A 281 3.59 -11.92 -70.16
C GLN A 281 2.69 -13.14 -70.44
N ALA A 282 3.15 -14.35 -70.11
CA ALA A 282 2.35 -15.57 -70.26
C ALA A 282 1.06 -15.50 -69.43
N GLU A 283 1.16 -15.07 -68.16
CA GLU A 283 0.01 -14.90 -67.28
C GLU A 283 -0.99 -13.86 -67.82
N ARG A 284 -0.51 -12.72 -68.36
CA ARG A 284 -1.37 -11.71 -68.99
C ARG A 284 -2.11 -12.25 -70.21
N MET A 285 -1.42 -13.03 -71.06
CA MET A 285 -2.04 -13.65 -72.24
C MET A 285 -3.12 -14.67 -71.84
N GLU A 286 -2.87 -15.43 -70.77
CA GLU A 286 -3.83 -16.40 -70.23
C GLU A 286 -5.06 -15.70 -69.62
N GLN A 287 -4.86 -14.64 -68.83
CA GLN A 287 -5.96 -13.82 -68.29
C GLN A 287 -6.79 -13.17 -69.41
N GLN A 288 -6.15 -12.70 -70.49
CA GLN A 288 -6.86 -12.16 -71.65
C GLN A 288 -7.70 -13.23 -72.35
N LYS A 289 -7.17 -14.46 -72.47
CA LYS A 289 -7.89 -15.60 -73.03
C LYS A 289 -9.11 -15.96 -72.17
N GLN A 290 -8.95 -16.04 -70.86
CA GLN A 290 -10.05 -16.30 -69.92
C GLN A 290 -11.15 -15.23 -70.00
N LYS A 291 -10.79 -13.94 -69.99
CA LYS A 291 -11.77 -12.84 -70.15
C LYS A 291 -12.46 -12.88 -71.51
N LYS A 292 -11.77 -13.29 -72.57
CA LYS A 292 -12.37 -13.47 -73.89
C LYS A 292 -13.38 -14.61 -73.86
N GLU A 293 -13.05 -15.74 -73.23
CA GLU A 293 -13.97 -16.87 -73.04
C GLU A 293 -15.17 -16.50 -72.16
N GLU A 294 -14.96 -15.75 -71.07
CA GLU A 294 -16.03 -15.27 -70.20
C GLU A 294 -16.98 -14.32 -70.95
N ARG A 295 -16.44 -13.35 -71.71
CA ARG A 295 -17.24 -12.48 -72.58
C ARG A 295 -17.98 -13.24 -73.67
N LEU A 296 -17.38 -14.30 -74.23
CA LEU A 296 -18.04 -15.16 -75.19
C LEU A 296 -19.21 -15.91 -74.53
N ARG A 297 -19.01 -16.47 -73.32
CA ARG A 297 -20.07 -17.13 -72.54
C ARG A 297 -21.19 -16.17 -72.11
N GLU A 298 -20.85 -14.95 -71.71
CA GLU A 298 -21.85 -13.90 -71.41
C GLU A 298 -22.66 -13.55 -72.65
N ARG A 299 -21.98 -13.36 -73.79
CA ARG A 299 -22.64 -13.08 -75.07
C ARG A 299 -23.51 -14.24 -75.55
N GLU A 300 -23.06 -15.48 -75.40
CA GLU A 300 -23.87 -16.68 -75.71
C GLU A 300 -25.12 -16.76 -74.84
N LYS A 301 -25.04 -16.38 -73.55
CA LYS A 301 -26.21 -16.29 -72.66
C LYS A 301 -27.22 -15.24 -73.10
N GLU A 302 -26.77 -14.09 -73.64
CA GLU A 302 -27.67 -13.04 -74.15
C GLU A 302 -28.45 -13.49 -75.40
N PHE A 303 -27.90 -14.41 -76.20
CA PHE A 303 -28.56 -14.94 -77.41
C PHE A 303 -29.58 -16.05 -77.13
N ILE A 304 -29.66 -16.56 -75.90
CA ILE A 304 -30.67 -17.52 -75.48
C ILE A 304 -31.87 -16.73 -74.95
N PRO A 305 -33.05 -16.77 -75.60
CA PRO A 305 -34.23 -16.08 -75.12
C PRO A 305 -34.59 -16.52 -73.69
N PRO A 306 -34.98 -15.60 -72.80
CA PRO A 306 -35.46 -15.96 -71.47
C PRO A 306 -36.69 -16.87 -71.59
N GLU A 307 -36.75 -17.90 -70.77
CA GLU A 307 -37.89 -18.82 -70.77
C GLU A 307 -39.13 -18.12 -70.18
N GLU A 308 -40.14 -17.80 -71.01
CA GLU A 308 -41.35 -17.10 -70.58
C GLU A 308 -42.33 -18.04 -69.85
N LEU A 309 -42.63 -17.72 -68.59
CA LEU A 309 -43.66 -18.40 -67.81
C LEU A 309 -45.06 -17.88 -68.20
N GLY A 310 -45.88 -18.73 -68.83
CA GLY A 310 -47.18 -18.40 -69.41
C GLY A 310 -48.21 -17.76 -68.44
N HIS A 311 -48.92 -16.74 -68.94
CA HIS A 311 -49.96 -15.98 -68.23
C HIS A 311 -51.28 -16.77 -67.98
N LYS A 312 -51.81 -16.73 -66.75
CA LYS A 312 -53.16 -17.21 -66.38
C LYS A 312 -54.27 -16.25 -66.87
N LYS A 313 -55.26 -16.77 -67.63
CA LYS A 313 -56.47 -16.03 -68.09
C LYS A 313 -57.43 -15.68 -66.93
N LYS A 314 -57.87 -14.42 -66.83
CA LYS A 314 -58.97 -13.96 -65.94
C LYS A 314 -60.33 -14.04 -66.66
N LYS A 315 -61.36 -14.58 -65.97
CA LYS A 315 -62.78 -14.66 -66.41
C LYS A 315 -63.44 -13.26 -66.42
N ARG A 316 -64.22 -12.95 -67.48
CA ARG A 316 -65.07 -11.76 -67.62
C ARG A 316 -66.36 -11.87 -66.78
N LYS A 317 -66.79 -10.75 -66.19
CA LYS A 317 -68.05 -10.55 -65.45
C LYS A 317 -69.11 -10.00 -66.43
N LYS A 318 -70.33 -10.55 -66.43
CA LYS A 318 -71.46 -10.14 -67.30
C LYS A 318 -72.34 -9.16 -66.51
N SER A 319 -72.72 -8.04 -67.12
CA SER A 319 -73.72 -7.08 -66.61
C SER A 319 -74.99 -7.22 -67.42
N ASP A 320 -76.13 -7.36 -66.74
CA ASP A 320 -77.47 -7.14 -67.26
C ASP A 320 -77.80 -5.65 -67.11
N ASP A 321 -78.51 -5.07 -68.08
CA ASP A 321 -79.46 -3.97 -67.87
C ASP A 321 -80.49 -3.99 -69.03
N ASP A 322 -81.76 -4.01 -68.61
CA ASP A 322 -82.97 -3.71 -69.38
C ASP A 322 -83.27 -2.18 -69.31
N GLU A 323 -84.07 -1.75 -70.28
CA GLU A 323 -84.63 -0.40 -70.60
C GLU A 323 -83.74 0.62 -71.35
#